data_AF-A0A916CPW1-F1
#
_entry.id   AF-A0A916CPW1-F1
#
_cell.length_a   1.000
_cell.length_b   1.000
_cell.length_c   1.000
_cell.angle_alpha   90.00
_cell.angle_beta   90.00
_cell.angle_gamma   90.00
#
_symmetry.space_group_name_H-M   'P 1'
#
loop_
_entity.id
_entity.type
_entity.pdbx_description
1 polymer ?
#
loop_
_entity_poly.entity_id
_entity_poly.type
_entity_poly.pdbx_seq_one_letter_code
_entity_poly.pdbx_strand_id
1 'polypeptide(L)'
;MAQIGRRAYAEMFGPTTGDRVRLADTDLIIEVERDYTLAAGGYGEEVKFGGGKTIRDGMGQSQRVNGPGRGEAVDCVLTNALIVDHWGIVKADIGLRGKRIAAIGKAGNPDVQPGVDIVIGPGTEIIAAEGMIVTAGGIDSHIHFICPQQIEEALMSGVTTMLGGGTGPATGTFATTCTPGPENIARMLQAADAFPMNLGFLGKGNASRPEALRQQVEAGAIGLKLHED
;
A
#
# COMPACT_ATOMS: atom_id res chain seq x y z
N MET A 1 6.84 -15.41 -34.95
CA MET A 1 6.87 -14.76 -33.63
C MET A 1 8.30 -14.40 -33.28
N ALA A 2 8.51 -13.22 -32.69
CA ALA A 2 9.81 -12.84 -32.14
C ALA A 2 10.04 -13.55 -30.79
N GLN A 3 11.31 -13.70 -30.40
CA GLN A 3 11.69 -14.26 -29.10
C GLN A 3 12.62 -13.29 -28.37
N ILE A 4 12.54 -13.30 -27.05
CA ILE A 4 13.37 -12.51 -26.15
C ILE A 4 14.01 -13.43 -25.10
N GLY A 5 15.28 -13.21 -24.79
CA GLY A 5 15.93 -13.94 -23.70
C GLY A 5 15.33 -13.56 -22.34
N ARG A 6 15.14 -14.55 -21.45
CA ARG A 6 14.46 -14.36 -20.15
C ARG A 6 15.07 -13.25 -19.29
N ARG A 7 16.40 -13.16 -19.26
CA ARG A 7 17.13 -12.09 -18.57
C ARG A 7 16.80 -10.70 -19.13
N ALA A 8 16.81 -10.56 -20.45
CA ALA A 8 16.50 -9.29 -21.11
C ALA A 8 15.03 -8.88 -20.86
N TYR A 9 14.11 -9.85 -20.80
CA TYR A 9 12.73 -9.59 -20.42
C TYR A 9 12.65 -9.04 -18.99
N ALA A 10 13.30 -9.72 -18.03
CA ALA A 10 13.30 -9.30 -16.63
C ALA A 10 13.95 -7.92 -16.41
N GLU A 11 15.01 -7.60 -17.16
CA GLU A 11 15.66 -6.27 -17.12
C GLU A 11 14.76 -5.15 -17.70
N MET A 12 13.80 -5.48 -18.58
CA MET A 12 12.89 -4.49 -19.17
C MET A 12 11.55 -4.34 -18.45
N PHE A 13 11.01 -5.44 -17.93
CA PHE A 13 9.64 -5.52 -17.42
C PHE A 13 9.53 -6.16 -16.02
N GLY A 14 10.65 -6.52 -15.40
CA GLY A 14 10.65 -7.28 -14.14
C GLY A 14 10.42 -8.79 -14.34
N PRO A 15 10.58 -9.57 -13.26
CA PRO A 15 10.45 -11.04 -13.30
C PRO A 15 9.03 -11.47 -13.68
N THR A 16 8.90 -12.60 -14.38
CA THR A 16 7.61 -13.24 -14.74
C THR A 16 7.52 -14.63 -14.12
N THR A 17 6.41 -15.35 -14.34
CA THR A 17 6.12 -16.67 -13.76
C THR A 17 7.33 -17.60 -13.77
N GLY A 18 7.65 -18.17 -12.60
CA GLY A 18 8.78 -19.08 -12.37
C GLY A 18 10.15 -18.43 -12.27
N ASP A 19 10.27 -17.10 -12.45
CA ASP A 19 11.48 -16.38 -12.07
C ASP A 19 11.56 -16.27 -10.55
N ARG A 20 12.80 -16.17 -10.05
CA ARG A 20 13.09 -16.12 -8.61
C ARG A 20 13.87 -14.87 -8.24
N VAL A 21 13.52 -14.28 -7.10
CA VAL A 21 14.16 -13.08 -6.56
C VAL A 21 14.62 -13.34 -5.13
N ARG A 22 15.86 -12.98 -4.83
CA ARG A 22 16.40 -13.00 -3.47
C ARG A 22 15.94 -11.75 -2.72
N LEU A 23 15.49 -11.90 -1.48
CA LEU A 23 15.11 -10.78 -0.64
C LEU A 23 16.34 -10.19 0.05
N ALA A 24 16.74 -9.00 -0.38
CA ALA A 24 17.92 -8.28 0.10
C ALA A 24 19.19 -9.18 0.07
N ASP A 25 19.96 -9.18 1.15
CA ASP A 25 21.15 -10.01 1.37
C ASP A 25 20.87 -11.32 2.12
N THR A 26 19.59 -11.68 2.28
CA THR A 26 19.16 -12.90 2.98
C THR A 26 19.25 -14.14 2.07
N ASP A 27 19.04 -15.33 2.63
CA ASP A 27 18.84 -16.58 1.89
C ASP A 27 17.37 -16.87 1.54
N LEU A 28 16.47 -15.91 1.76
CA LEU A 28 15.07 -16.04 1.35
C LEU A 28 14.94 -15.75 -0.14
N ILE A 29 14.32 -16.70 -0.85
CA ILE A 29 14.08 -16.60 -2.30
C ILE A 29 12.58 -16.77 -2.54
N ILE A 30 11.99 -15.81 -3.22
CA ILE A 30 10.59 -15.83 -3.66
C ILE A 30 10.51 -16.21 -5.14
N GLU A 31 9.44 -16.88 -5.54
CA GLU A 31 9.16 -17.26 -6.92
C GLU A 31 7.87 -16.57 -7.38
N VAL A 32 7.84 -16.06 -8.62
CA VAL A 32 6.62 -15.47 -9.19
C VAL A 32 5.63 -16.58 -9.52
N GLU A 33 4.50 -16.60 -8.83
CA GLU A 33 3.47 -17.65 -8.93
C GLU A 33 2.53 -17.42 -10.12
N ARG A 34 2.27 -16.15 -10.44
CA ARG A 34 1.37 -15.74 -11.53
C ARG A 34 1.78 -14.40 -12.11
N ASP A 35 1.61 -14.26 -13.42
CA ASP A 35 1.77 -13.00 -14.14
C ASP A 35 0.44 -12.59 -14.78
N TYR A 36 -0.11 -11.45 -14.37
CA TYR A 36 -1.37 -10.90 -14.89
C TYR A 36 -1.21 -10.23 -16.25
N THR A 37 0.01 -9.88 -16.68
CA THR A 37 0.23 -9.35 -18.04
C THR A 37 -0.22 -10.33 -19.12
N LEU A 38 -0.16 -11.63 -18.80
CA LEU A 38 -0.55 -12.74 -19.68
C LEU A 38 -2.05 -12.81 -19.96
N ALA A 39 -2.88 -12.04 -19.25
CA ALA A 39 -4.30 -11.86 -19.60
C ALA A 39 -4.49 -11.34 -21.03
N ALA A 40 -3.46 -10.73 -21.63
CA ALA A 40 -3.40 -10.34 -23.04
C ALA A 40 -3.40 -11.53 -24.03
N GLY A 41 -3.38 -12.77 -23.56
CA GLY A 41 -3.19 -13.96 -24.38
C GLY A 41 -1.72 -14.28 -24.68
N GLY A 42 -0.78 -13.58 -24.06
CA GLY A 42 0.66 -13.80 -24.19
C GLY A 42 1.51 -12.61 -23.74
N TYR A 43 2.81 -12.69 -24.04
CA TYR A 43 3.78 -11.61 -23.83
C TYR A 43 3.83 -10.65 -25.03
N GLY A 44 4.14 -9.38 -24.80
CA GLY A 44 4.31 -8.35 -25.83
C GLY A 44 3.39 -7.13 -25.68
N GLU A 45 2.40 -7.20 -24.79
CA GLU A 45 1.43 -6.14 -24.51
C GLU A 45 1.68 -5.45 -23.15
N GLU A 46 2.89 -5.58 -22.61
CA GLU A 46 3.33 -4.89 -21.41
C GLU A 46 3.28 -3.36 -21.60
N VAL A 47 2.75 -2.67 -20.59
CA VAL A 47 2.75 -1.21 -20.58
C VAL A 47 4.05 -0.68 -20.00
N LYS A 48 4.62 0.32 -20.67
CA LYS A 48 5.84 1.01 -20.24
C LYS A 48 5.75 2.48 -20.64
N PHE A 49 6.05 3.37 -19.69
CA PHE A 49 6.08 4.80 -19.92
C PHE A 49 7.50 5.29 -20.26
N GLY A 50 7.59 6.38 -21.02
CA GLY A 50 8.86 7.01 -21.42
C GLY A 50 8.94 7.33 -22.92
N GLY A 51 10.02 8.00 -23.33
CA GLY A 51 10.26 8.40 -24.71
C GLY A 51 10.20 7.22 -25.68
N GLY A 52 9.22 7.24 -26.60
CA GLY A 52 9.02 6.18 -27.60
C GLY A 52 8.50 4.85 -27.06
N LYS A 53 7.99 4.79 -25.82
CA LYS A 53 7.45 3.57 -25.20
C LYS A 53 5.97 3.34 -25.53
N THR A 54 5.30 2.42 -24.85
CA THR A 54 3.96 1.94 -25.24
C THR A 54 2.82 2.81 -24.71
N ILE A 55 2.98 3.44 -23.53
CA ILE A 55 1.99 4.35 -22.97
C ILE A 55 2.09 5.71 -23.68
N ARG A 56 1.41 5.83 -24.81
CA ARG A 56 1.29 7.02 -25.64
C ARG A 56 -0.12 7.12 -26.21
N ASP A 57 -0.48 8.34 -26.59
CA ASP A 57 -1.78 8.67 -27.19
C ASP A 57 -2.14 7.70 -28.34
N GLY A 58 -3.31 7.06 -28.23
CA GLY A 58 -3.83 6.09 -29.19
C GLY A 58 -3.13 4.72 -29.20
N MET A 59 -2.11 4.53 -28.36
CA MET A 59 -1.42 3.24 -28.15
C MET A 59 -1.87 2.65 -26.82
N GLY A 60 -0.98 2.43 -25.85
CA GLY A 60 -1.33 1.96 -24.51
C GLY A 60 -2.12 2.97 -23.67
N GLN A 61 -2.23 4.23 -24.12
CA GLN A 61 -3.13 5.24 -23.55
C GLN A 61 -4.40 5.34 -24.41
N SER A 62 -5.55 5.05 -23.81
CA SER A 62 -6.89 5.21 -24.40
C SER A 62 -7.35 6.68 -24.39
N GLN A 63 -8.45 6.96 -25.10
CA GLN A 63 -9.15 8.26 -25.07
C GLN A 63 -10.18 8.38 -23.95
N ARG A 64 -10.31 7.35 -23.11
CA ARG A 64 -11.32 7.33 -22.04
C ARG A 64 -10.97 8.30 -20.92
N VAL A 65 -11.99 8.97 -20.40
CA VAL A 65 -11.89 9.87 -19.25
C VAL A 65 -11.75 9.10 -17.94
N ASN A 66 -11.13 9.72 -16.94
CA ASN A 66 -11.09 9.19 -15.58
C ASN A 66 -12.50 9.18 -14.97
N GLY A 67 -12.81 8.14 -14.18
CA GLY A 67 -14.06 8.10 -13.45
C GLY A 67 -14.28 6.81 -12.65
N PRO A 68 -15.36 6.73 -11.86
CA PRO A 68 -15.64 5.62 -10.96
C PRO A 68 -16.18 4.37 -11.68
N GLY A 69 -16.62 4.50 -12.92
CA GLY A 69 -17.28 3.47 -13.70
C GLY A 69 -16.35 2.37 -14.20
N ARG A 70 -16.94 1.23 -14.56
CA ARG A 70 -16.20 0.13 -15.20
C ARG A 70 -15.77 0.56 -16.60
N GLY A 71 -14.49 0.39 -16.91
CA GLY A 71 -13.93 0.77 -18.21
C GLY A 71 -13.62 2.26 -18.36
N GLU A 72 -13.83 3.09 -17.35
CA GLU A 72 -13.26 4.44 -17.28
C GLU A 72 -11.79 4.38 -16.84
N ALA A 73 -11.01 5.40 -17.17
CA ALA A 73 -9.59 5.45 -16.83
C ALA A 73 -9.39 5.57 -15.31
N VAL A 74 -8.26 5.05 -14.82
CA VAL A 74 -7.82 5.22 -13.42
C VAL A 74 -6.95 6.47 -13.25
N ASP A 75 -6.76 6.93 -12.02
CA ASP A 75 -5.99 8.15 -11.74
C ASP A 75 -4.48 7.90 -11.76
N CYS A 76 -4.05 6.72 -11.35
CA CYS A 76 -2.64 6.32 -11.38
C CYS A 76 -2.51 4.81 -11.65
N VAL A 77 -1.46 4.40 -12.34
CA VAL A 77 -1.06 3.00 -12.49
C VAL A 77 0.38 2.80 -12.04
N LEU A 78 0.60 1.81 -11.18
CA LEU A 78 1.93 1.23 -10.97
C LEU A 78 2.11 0.11 -11.99
N THR A 79 3.08 0.24 -12.90
CA THR A 79 3.29 -0.72 -13.98
C THR A 79 4.26 -1.83 -13.58
N ASN A 80 3.95 -3.07 -13.92
CA ASN A 80 4.85 -4.23 -13.81
C ASN A 80 5.39 -4.52 -12.39
N ALA A 81 4.58 -4.30 -11.36
CA ALA A 81 4.98 -4.55 -9.97
C ALA A 81 5.12 -6.05 -9.70
N LEU A 82 6.17 -6.44 -8.96
CA LEU A 82 6.20 -7.72 -8.27
C LEU A 82 5.52 -7.54 -6.90
N ILE A 83 4.28 -7.98 -6.80
CA ILE A 83 3.47 -7.89 -5.58
C ILE A 83 3.82 -9.05 -4.67
N VAL A 84 4.12 -8.74 -3.41
CA VAL A 84 4.25 -9.73 -2.33
C VAL A 84 3.19 -9.41 -1.29
N ASP A 85 2.21 -10.29 -1.16
CA ASP A 85 1.14 -10.16 -0.18
C ASP A 85 0.71 -11.53 0.34
N HIS A 86 -0.11 -11.55 1.40
CA HIS A 86 -0.51 -12.79 2.09
C HIS A 86 -1.30 -13.77 1.19
N TRP A 87 -1.87 -13.29 0.08
CA TRP A 87 -2.64 -14.10 -0.87
C TRP A 87 -1.80 -14.61 -2.05
N GLY A 88 -0.56 -14.13 -2.23
CA GLY A 88 0.33 -14.63 -3.29
C GLY A 88 1.49 -13.71 -3.65
N ILE A 89 2.38 -14.23 -4.49
CA ILE A 89 3.54 -13.53 -5.05
C ILE A 89 3.36 -13.44 -6.56
N VAL A 90 2.90 -12.29 -7.04
CA VAL A 90 2.43 -12.15 -8.43
C VAL A 90 3.00 -10.92 -9.13
N LYS A 91 3.12 -11.00 -10.46
CA LYS A 91 3.41 -9.83 -11.30
C LYS A 91 2.11 -9.24 -11.82
N ALA A 92 1.90 -7.94 -11.63
CA ALA A 92 0.71 -7.25 -12.12
C ALA A 92 0.89 -5.72 -12.22
N ASP A 93 -0.02 -5.07 -12.93
CA ASP A 93 -0.23 -3.63 -12.82
C ASP A 93 -1.24 -3.34 -11.70
N ILE A 94 -1.08 -2.21 -11.01
CA ILE A 94 -1.97 -1.78 -9.93
C ILE A 94 -2.58 -0.42 -10.28
N GLY A 95 -3.91 -0.38 -10.39
CA GLY A 95 -4.65 0.84 -10.71
C GLY A 95 -5.23 1.50 -9.46
N LEU A 96 -5.07 2.80 -9.34
CA LEU A 96 -5.58 3.62 -8.24
C LEU A 96 -6.69 4.56 -8.70
N ARG A 97 -7.77 4.64 -7.93
CA ARG A 97 -8.82 5.65 -8.09
C ARG A 97 -9.04 6.39 -6.77
N GLY A 98 -8.85 7.69 -6.78
CA GLY A 98 -8.80 8.51 -5.58
C GLY A 98 -7.83 7.92 -4.55
N LYS A 99 -8.36 7.48 -3.41
CA LYS A 99 -7.59 6.96 -2.27
C LYS A 99 -7.60 5.42 -2.16
N ARG A 100 -8.04 4.71 -3.21
CA ARG A 100 -8.26 3.25 -3.16
C ARG A 100 -7.58 2.55 -4.32
N ILE A 101 -7.13 1.32 -4.06
CA ILE A 101 -6.77 0.37 -5.12
C ILE A 101 -8.06 -0.02 -5.84
N ALA A 102 -8.14 0.29 -7.13
CA ALA A 102 -9.31 0.03 -7.97
C ALA A 102 -9.26 -1.37 -8.57
N ALA A 103 -8.06 -1.83 -8.97
CA ALA A 103 -7.84 -3.13 -9.58
C ALA A 103 -6.36 -3.53 -9.53
N ILE A 104 -6.14 -4.85 -9.56
CA ILE A 104 -4.85 -5.50 -9.78
C ILE A 104 -5.04 -6.42 -10.98
N GLY A 105 -4.24 -6.24 -12.03
CA GLY A 105 -4.47 -6.94 -13.30
C GLY A 105 -3.56 -6.45 -14.41
N LYS A 106 -4.10 -6.37 -15.63
CA LYS A 106 -3.39 -5.81 -16.78
C LYS A 106 -3.88 -4.40 -17.08
N ALA A 107 -2.96 -3.44 -17.14
CA ALA A 107 -3.24 -2.09 -17.59
C ALA A 107 -3.03 -1.90 -19.10
N GLY A 108 -3.62 -0.84 -19.64
CA GLY A 108 -3.41 -0.40 -21.01
C GLY A 108 -4.63 0.22 -21.65
N ASN A 109 -4.69 0.10 -22.98
CA ASN A 109 -5.80 0.59 -23.78
C ASN A 109 -6.63 -0.58 -24.32
N PRO A 110 -7.88 -0.77 -23.86
CA PRO A 110 -8.73 -1.86 -24.32
C PRO A 110 -9.12 -1.76 -25.80
N ASP A 111 -8.94 -0.60 -26.43
CA ASP A 111 -9.31 -0.38 -27.83
C ASP A 111 -8.28 -1.01 -28.79
N VAL A 112 -7.04 -1.25 -28.32
CA VAL A 112 -5.95 -1.81 -29.15
C VAL A 112 -5.20 -2.97 -28.48
N GLN A 113 -5.38 -3.20 -27.18
CA GLN A 113 -4.73 -4.28 -26.44
C GLN A 113 -5.76 -5.25 -25.85
N PRO A 114 -5.57 -6.57 -26.01
CA PRO A 114 -6.44 -7.56 -25.39
C PRO A 114 -6.23 -7.64 -23.87
N GLY A 115 -7.26 -8.12 -23.16
CA GLY A 115 -7.15 -8.51 -21.75
C GLY A 115 -6.93 -7.36 -20.76
N VAL A 116 -7.25 -6.12 -21.12
CA VAL A 116 -7.08 -4.94 -20.25
C VAL A 116 -8.19 -4.89 -19.19
N ASP A 117 -7.79 -4.93 -17.92
CA ASP A 117 -8.65 -4.72 -16.75
C ASP A 117 -8.62 -3.26 -16.28
N ILE A 118 -7.47 -2.58 -16.48
CA ILE A 118 -7.16 -1.27 -15.93
C ILE A 118 -6.91 -0.29 -17.09
N VAL A 119 -7.86 0.60 -17.33
CA VAL A 119 -7.74 1.54 -18.44
C VAL A 119 -6.78 2.68 -18.08
N ILE A 120 -5.78 2.90 -18.93
CA ILE A 120 -4.93 4.10 -18.92
C ILE A 120 -5.56 5.11 -19.86
N GLY A 121 -5.88 6.30 -19.34
CA GLY A 121 -6.43 7.43 -20.12
C GLY A 121 -5.53 8.66 -20.03
N PRO A 122 -5.96 9.80 -20.61
CA PRO A 122 -5.14 11.02 -20.64
C PRO A 122 -4.87 11.63 -19.26
N GLY A 123 -5.70 11.32 -18.26
CA GLY A 123 -5.54 11.77 -16.87
C GLY A 123 -4.93 10.73 -15.93
N THR A 124 -4.34 9.66 -16.45
CA THR A 124 -3.69 8.60 -15.66
C THR A 124 -2.21 8.89 -15.48
N GLU A 125 -1.77 9.06 -14.23
CA GLU A 125 -0.33 9.10 -13.89
C GLU A 125 0.30 7.71 -13.90
N ILE A 126 1.60 7.62 -14.18
CA ILE A 126 2.33 6.35 -14.24
C ILE A 126 3.49 6.33 -13.25
N ILE A 127 3.53 5.29 -12.43
CA ILE A 127 4.66 4.95 -11.56
C ILE A 127 5.28 3.65 -12.10
N ALA A 128 6.53 3.70 -12.53
CA ALA A 128 7.24 2.51 -13.00
C ALA A 128 7.63 1.61 -11.80
N ALA A 129 7.06 0.40 -11.74
CA ALA A 129 7.36 -0.59 -10.72
C ALA A 129 8.06 -1.84 -11.29
N GLU A 130 8.45 -1.84 -12.58
CA GLU A 130 9.31 -2.87 -13.14
C GLU A 130 10.62 -3.03 -12.34
N GLY A 131 10.88 -4.25 -11.85
CA GLY A 131 12.06 -4.55 -11.03
C GLY A 131 11.91 -4.16 -9.55
N MET A 132 10.77 -3.60 -9.14
CA MET A 132 10.46 -3.27 -7.75
C MET A 132 9.55 -4.32 -7.12
N ILE A 133 9.73 -4.55 -5.82
CA ILE A 133 8.76 -5.27 -5.00
C ILE A 133 7.77 -4.27 -4.41
N VAL A 134 6.49 -4.58 -4.46
CA VAL A 134 5.40 -3.78 -3.88
C VAL A 134 4.68 -4.61 -2.82
N THR A 135 4.54 -4.05 -1.62
CA THR A 135 3.82 -4.66 -0.49
C THR A 135 2.74 -3.71 0.03
N ALA A 136 1.82 -4.23 0.84
CA ALA A 136 1.04 -3.37 1.72
C ALA A 136 1.98 -2.63 2.71
N GLY A 137 1.52 -1.47 3.20
CA GLY A 137 2.23 -0.77 4.28
C GLY A 137 2.07 -1.50 5.62
N GLY A 138 3.10 -1.45 6.45
CA GLY A 138 3.11 -2.09 7.76
C GLY A 138 2.08 -1.49 8.72
N ILE A 139 1.49 -2.34 9.57
CA ILE A 139 0.61 -1.95 10.67
C ILE A 139 1.30 -2.34 11.97
N ASP A 140 1.79 -1.36 12.73
CA ASP A 140 2.31 -1.57 14.07
C ASP A 140 1.20 -1.32 15.10
N SER A 141 0.93 -2.31 15.94
CA SER A 141 -0.16 -2.27 16.93
C SER A 141 0.30 -2.11 18.38
N HIS A 142 1.60 -1.86 18.62
CA HIS A 142 2.15 -1.73 19.96
C HIS A 142 3.01 -0.45 20.11
N ILE A 143 2.44 0.70 19.74
CA ILE A 143 3.16 1.96 19.78
C ILE A 143 2.99 2.67 21.13
N HIS A 144 4.11 3.03 21.75
CA HIS A 144 4.12 4.02 22.83
C HIS A 144 4.29 5.40 22.20
N PHE A 145 3.31 6.29 22.35
CA PHE A 145 3.41 7.65 21.79
C PHE A 145 4.24 8.57 22.71
N ILE A 146 5.54 8.31 22.75
CA ILE A 146 6.52 8.99 23.62
C ILE A 146 7.03 10.29 22.99
N CYS A 147 7.41 10.25 21.72
CA CYS A 147 7.89 11.41 20.98
C CYS A 147 7.38 11.39 19.53
N PRO A 148 7.15 12.55 18.89
CA PRO A 148 6.60 12.59 17.54
C PRO A 148 7.58 12.11 16.44
N GLN A 149 8.90 12.18 16.70
CA GLN A 149 9.94 11.79 15.73
C GLN A 149 9.83 10.33 15.30
N GLN A 150 9.32 9.45 16.16
CA GLN A 150 9.13 8.03 15.86
C GLN A 150 8.24 7.77 14.64
N ILE A 151 7.39 8.73 14.26
CA ILE A 151 6.51 8.61 13.10
C ILE A 151 7.32 8.63 11.79
N GLU A 152 8.33 9.48 11.71
CA GLU A 152 9.22 9.54 10.54
C GLU A 152 10.05 8.26 10.41
N GLU A 153 10.61 7.79 11.52
CA GLU A 153 11.37 6.53 11.56
C GLU A 153 10.51 5.33 11.11
N ALA A 154 9.26 5.24 11.61
CA ALA A 154 8.32 4.20 11.21
C ALA A 154 8.00 4.28 9.70
N LEU A 155 7.79 5.48 9.18
CA LEU A 155 7.52 5.68 7.76
C LEU A 155 8.69 5.22 6.88
N MET A 156 9.93 5.52 7.29
CA MET A 156 11.14 5.12 6.56
C MET A 156 11.36 3.61 6.55
N SER A 157 10.80 2.87 7.51
CA SER A 157 10.81 1.40 7.51
C SER A 157 9.62 0.77 6.76
N GLY A 158 8.74 1.57 6.16
CA GLY A 158 7.56 1.09 5.42
C GLY A 158 6.31 0.85 6.29
N VAL A 159 6.29 1.31 7.54
CA VAL A 159 5.07 1.32 8.37
C VAL A 159 4.21 2.51 7.94
N THR A 160 2.91 2.27 7.76
CA THR A 160 1.94 3.31 7.37
C THR A 160 0.77 3.44 8.33
N THR A 161 0.75 2.62 9.38
CA THR A 161 -0.26 2.68 10.45
C THR A 161 0.39 2.39 11.80
N MET A 162 0.13 3.25 12.78
CA MET A 162 0.62 3.15 14.15
C MET A 162 -0.55 3.17 15.13
N LEU A 163 -0.76 2.06 15.85
CA LEU A 163 -1.79 1.90 16.86
C LEU A 163 -1.15 1.72 18.23
N GLY A 164 -1.67 2.40 19.25
CA GLY A 164 -1.04 2.39 20.55
C GLY A 164 -1.58 3.46 21.48
N GLY A 165 -0.79 3.97 22.42
CA GLY A 165 -1.25 5.01 23.34
C GLY A 165 -0.10 5.76 24.01
N GLY A 166 -0.40 6.94 24.52
CA GLY A 166 0.58 7.80 25.17
C GLY A 166 0.21 9.27 25.15
N THR A 167 0.91 10.06 25.96
CA THR A 167 0.75 11.52 26.05
C THR A 167 2.12 12.23 26.04
N GLY A 168 3.09 11.68 25.30
CA GLY A 168 4.46 12.17 25.31
C GLY A 168 5.33 11.50 26.40
N PRO A 169 6.41 12.16 26.85
CA PRO A 169 7.42 11.57 27.74
C PRO A 169 6.99 11.54 29.22
N ALA A 170 5.78 11.04 29.49
CA ALA A 170 5.26 10.81 30.83
C ALA A 170 5.56 9.38 31.29
N THR A 171 5.78 9.19 32.59
CA THR A 171 6.10 7.87 33.19
C THR A 171 5.11 6.78 32.78
N GLY A 172 3.81 7.09 32.76
CA GLY A 172 2.78 6.14 32.34
C GLY A 172 2.86 5.74 30.87
N THR A 173 3.31 6.64 29.99
CA THR A 173 3.51 6.37 28.56
C THR A 173 4.77 5.57 28.30
N PHE A 174 5.83 5.77 29.09
CA PHE A 174 7.02 4.91 29.02
C PHE A 174 6.70 3.45 29.33
N ALA A 175 5.76 3.20 30.25
CA ALA A 175 5.37 1.85 30.64
C ALA A 175 4.24 1.26 29.79
N THR A 176 3.24 2.07 29.40
CA THR A 176 1.99 1.55 28.85
C THR A 176 1.57 2.26 27.56
N THR A 177 1.06 1.50 26.59
CA THR A 177 0.41 2.03 25.38
C THR A 177 -1.02 2.52 25.68
N CYS A 178 -1.15 3.42 26.65
CA CYS A 178 -2.44 3.98 27.09
C CYS A 178 -2.46 5.50 26.92
N THR A 179 -3.55 6.01 26.35
CA THR A 179 -3.94 7.43 26.39
C THR A 179 -5.14 7.56 27.34
N PRO A 180 -4.94 7.77 28.65
CA PRO A 180 -5.99 7.59 29.64
C PRO A 180 -6.95 8.78 29.73
N GLY A 181 -8.25 8.50 29.56
CA GLY A 181 -9.33 9.47 29.81
C GLY A 181 -9.62 10.44 28.65
N PRO A 182 -10.81 11.09 28.65
CA PRO A 182 -11.30 11.84 27.49
C PRO A 182 -10.43 13.02 27.07
N GLU A 183 -9.90 13.81 28.00
CA GLU A 183 -9.10 15.00 27.67
C GLU A 183 -7.78 14.60 26.98
N ASN A 184 -7.09 13.58 27.47
CA ASN A 184 -5.85 13.11 26.85
C ASN A 184 -6.12 12.54 25.46
N ILE A 185 -7.21 11.80 25.28
CA ILE A 185 -7.62 11.29 23.97
C ILE A 185 -7.89 12.45 23.01
N ALA A 186 -8.65 13.45 23.43
CA ALA A 186 -8.95 14.64 22.63
C ALA A 186 -7.67 15.39 22.21
N ARG A 187 -6.69 15.54 23.12
CA ARG A 187 -5.40 16.19 22.81
C ARG A 187 -4.55 15.39 21.83
N MET A 188 -4.53 14.07 21.97
CA MET A 188 -3.78 13.21 21.04
C MET A 188 -4.43 13.17 19.66
N LEU A 189 -5.77 13.15 19.58
CA LEU A 189 -6.49 13.29 18.31
C LEU A 189 -6.20 14.64 17.65
N GLN A 190 -6.19 15.74 18.41
CA GLN A 190 -5.82 17.06 17.89
C GLN A 190 -4.37 17.11 17.39
N ALA A 191 -3.43 16.48 18.11
CA ALA A 191 -2.03 16.42 17.70
C ALA A 191 -1.81 15.58 16.44
N ALA A 192 -2.66 14.59 16.19
CA ALA A 192 -2.57 13.67 15.05
C ALA A 192 -2.69 14.38 13.69
N ASP A 193 -3.39 15.53 13.63
CA ASP A 193 -3.57 16.32 12.40
C ASP A 193 -2.24 16.80 11.77
N ALA A 194 -1.14 16.81 12.54
CA ALA A 194 0.17 17.24 12.07
C ALA A 194 0.97 16.16 11.32
N PHE A 195 0.50 14.90 11.28
CA PHE A 195 1.34 13.78 10.86
C PHE A 195 0.79 13.00 9.65
N PRO A 196 1.65 12.64 8.68
CA PRO A 196 1.28 11.84 7.52
C PRO A 196 1.27 10.33 7.84
N MET A 197 0.47 9.91 8.82
CA MET A 197 0.41 8.52 9.31
C MET A 197 -1.01 8.16 9.71
N ASN A 198 -1.45 6.92 9.47
CA ASN A 198 -2.69 6.44 10.08
C ASN A 198 -2.45 6.21 11.57
N LEU A 199 -3.20 6.90 12.43
CA LEU A 199 -3.01 6.86 13.88
C LEU A 199 -4.27 6.34 14.58
N GLY A 200 -4.08 5.45 15.56
CA GLY A 200 -5.15 4.93 16.40
C GLY A 200 -4.74 4.88 17.87
N PHE A 201 -5.57 5.43 18.75
CA PHE A 201 -5.25 5.55 20.18
C PHE A 201 -6.05 4.56 21.04
N LEU A 202 -5.36 3.93 21.99
CA LEU A 202 -5.88 2.98 22.97
C LEU A 202 -6.10 3.69 24.30
N GLY A 203 -7.28 3.54 24.89
CA GLY A 203 -7.54 3.96 26.26
C GLY A 203 -6.95 3.00 27.30
N LYS A 204 -7.01 3.37 28.57
CA LYS A 204 -6.64 2.51 29.69
C LYS A 204 -7.74 1.48 29.97
N GLY A 205 -7.37 0.21 29.96
CA GLY A 205 -8.26 -0.94 30.20
C GLY A 205 -8.41 -1.35 31.66
N ASN A 206 -7.70 -0.68 32.58
CA ASN A 206 -7.67 -1.02 34.00
C ASN A 206 -8.81 -0.33 34.76
N ALA A 207 -9.95 -1.03 34.94
CA ALA A 207 -11.02 -0.60 35.83
C ALA A 207 -11.87 -1.79 36.31
N SER A 208 -12.44 -1.71 37.51
CA SER A 208 -13.37 -2.73 38.05
C SER A 208 -14.84 -2.47 37.69
N ARG A 209 -15.11 -1.36 37.02
CA ARG A 209 -16.45 -0.88 36.67
C ARG A 209 -16.46 -0.40 35.21
N PRO A 210 -17.51 -0.68 34.43
CA PRO A 210 -17.50 -0.46 32.98
C PRO A 210 -17.57 1.01 32.56
N GLU A 211 -18.04 1.92 33.41
CA GLU A 211 -18.34 3.31 33.06
C GLU A 211 -17.07 4.06 32.63
N ALA A 212 -15.96 3.92 33.37
CA ALA A 212 -14.69 4.55 33.03
C ALA A 212 -14.07 3.98 31.73
N LEU A 213 -14.37 2.72 31.38
CA LEU A 213 -13.92 2.11 30.14
C LEU A 213 -14.72 2.63 28.95
N ARG A 214 -16.05 2.68 29.09
CA ARG A 214 -16.96 3.21 28.06
C ARG A 214 -16.69 4.68 27.75
N GLN A 215 -16.44 5.49 28.77
CA GLN A 215 -16.14 6.92 28.61
C GLN A 215 -14.95 7.17 27.67
N GLN A 216 -13.93 6.32 27.69
CA GLN A 216 -12.75 6.45 26.82
C GLN A 216 -13.06 6.05 25.37
N VAL A 217 -13.88 5.02 25.18
CA VAL A 217 -14.35 4.62 23.85
C VAL A 217 -15.23 5.74 23.25
N GLU A 218 -16.15 6.30 24.03
CA GLU A 218 -16.99 7.43 23.63
C GLU A 218 -16.16 8.69 23.28
N ALA A 219 -14.99 8.86 23.91
CA ALA A 219 -14.07 9.95 23.60
C ALA A 219 -13.24 9.74 22.31
N GLY A 220 -13.32 8.57 21.67
CA GLY A 220 -12.66 8.29 20.39
C GLY A 220 -11.52 7.28 20.44
N ALA A 221 -11.30 6.57 21.55
CA ALA A 221 -10.36 5.46 21.58
C ALA A 221 -10.85 4.29 20.71
N ILE A 222 -9.96 3.69 19.91
CA ILE A 222 -10.29 2.55 19.03
C ILE A 222 -10.25 1.20 19.76
N GLY A 223 -9.77 1.19 21.00
CA GLY A 223 -9.58 0.01 21.83
C GLY A 223 -9.07 0.38 23.22
N LEU A 224 -8.82 -0.64 24.04
CA LEU A 224 -8.31 -0.48 25.41
C LEU A 224 -7.10 -1.37 25.62
N LYS A 225 -6.08 -0.86 26.31
CA LYS A 225 -4.90 -1.64 26.73
C LYS A 225 -5.03 -1.97 28.22
N LEU A 226 -5.02 -3.26 28.54
CA LEU A 226 -4.79 -3.75 29.90
C LEU A 226 -3.28 -3.90 30.12
N HIS A 227 -2.77 -3.36 31.21
CA HIS A 227 -1.36 -3.46 31.61
C HIS A 227 -1.25 -3.84 33.09
N GLU A 228 -0.14 -4.45 33.50
CA GLU A 228 0.05 -4.91 34.89
C GLU A 228 0.33 -3.75 35.88
N ASP A 229 1.15 -2.77 35.49
CA ASP A 229 1.37 -1.48 36.17
C ASP A 229 0.09 -0.67 36.43
#